data_AF-A0A955WPG5-F1
#
_entry.id   AF-A0A955WPG5-F1
#
_cell.length_a   1.000
_cell.length_b   1.000
_cell.length_c   1.000
_cell.angle_alpha   90.00
_cell.angle_beta   90.00
_cell.angle_gamma   90.00
#
_symmetry.space_group_name_H-M   'P 1'
#
loop_
_entity.id
_entity.type
_entity.pdbx_description
1 polymer ?
#
loop_
_entity_poly.entity_id
_entity_poly.type
_entity_poly.pdbx_seq_one_letter_code
_entity_poly.pdbx_strand_id
1 'polypeptide(L)'
;MRDADRVARGLDDPSLTVRTRAAGAAARIADAKALTEWTLRADRFTARKLISTVSRCDRRDVARALVPGLLAAGRTAEAARLLPLLDEAGARQALTEVEPPTVPWRRLAWRHPELVLASARAALAERPTTWRSVLATRLGAWPVLAGTRPDALLALFADAGRGEALLPLQTGLFGRLALHAADGADRVAALWLVPERRAQRAAGLPTALLKVASRLPERTLGALAERMNQAPSALAALLAALPPARRASVFDAAVGTLDTEHRIWPDALLTALPHARRFAEAAR
;
A
#
# COMPACT_ATOMS: atom_id res chain seq x y z
N MET A 1 -31.43 33.85 -3.92
CA MET A 1 -31.20 34.35 -5.30
C MET A 1 -29.92 35.18 -5.43
N ARG A 2 -29.64 36.20 -4.60
CA ARG A 2 -28.48 37.11 -4.80
C ARG A 2 -27.07 36.48 -4.73
N ASP A 3 -26.88 35.39 -3.98
CA ASP A 3 -25.52 34.86 -3.75
C ASP A 3 -25.04 33.86 -4.81
N ALA A 4 -25.95 33.10 -5.43
CA ALA A 4 -25.61 32.22 -6.56
C ALA A 4 -25.17 33.03 -7.78
N ASP A 5 -25.84 34.14 -8.08
CA ASP A 5 -25.49 35.04 -9.19
C ASP A 5 -24.15 35.75 -8.98
N ARG A 6 -23.80 36.05 -7.72
CA ARG A 6 -22.48 36.60 -7.37
C ARG A 6 -21.38 35.57 -7.57
N VAL A 7 -21.63 34.31 -7.19
CA VAL A 7 -20.69 33.21 -7.43
C VAL A 7 -20.52 32.99 -8.93
N ALA A 8 -21.60 32.94 -9.69
CA ALA A 8 -21.54 32.77 -11.15
C ALA A 8 -20.67 33.84 -11.81
N ARG A 9 -20.91 35.12 -11.51
CA ARG A 9 -20.08 36.23 -12.00
C ARG A 9 -18.62 36.13 -11.55
N GLY A 10 -18.39 35.77 -10.30
CA GLY A 10 -17.04 35.59 -9.77
C GLY A 10 -16.26 34.45 -10.42
N LEU A 11 -16.94 33.42 -10.95
CA LEU A 11 -16.31 32.33 -11.70
C LEU A 11 -15.86 32.75 -13.10
N ASP A 12 -16.45 33.80 -13.66
CA ASP A 12 -16.10 34.37 -14.98
C ASP A 12 -15.16 35.56 -14.89
N ASP A 13 -14.79 35.97 -13.68
CA ASP A 13 -13.93 37.13 -13.46
C ASP A 13 -12.53 36.89 -14.06
N PRO A 14 -11.91 37.90 -14.72
CA PRO A 14 -10.56 37.76 -15.25
C PRO A 14 -9.50 37.47 -14.17
N SER A 15 -9.74 37.89 -12.92
CA SER A 15 -8.86 37.65 -11.78
C SER A 15 -8.93 36.21 -11.27
N LEU A 16 -7.80 35.51 -11.32
CA LEU A 16 -7.64 34.17 -10.77
C LEU A 16 -8.04 34.08 -9.28
N THR A 17 -7.75 35.14 -8.52
CA THR A 17 -8.06 35.23 -7.09
C THR A 17 -9.57 35.28 -6.87
N VAL A 18 -10.30 36.03 -7.70
CA VAL A 18 -11.76 36.12 -7.63
C VAL A 18 -12.38 34.78 -8.00
N ARG A 19 -11.94 34.16 -9.12
CA ARG A 19 -12.41 32.81 -9.52
C ARG A 19 -12.15 31.76 -8.45
N THR A 20 -10.98 31.79 -7.80
CA THR A 20 -10.64 30.83 -6.74
C THR A 20 -11.53 30.98 -5.51
N ARG A 21 -11.85 32.22 -5.12
CA ARG A 21 -12.77 32.51 -4.00
C ARG A 21 -14.20 32.10 -4.35
N ALA A 22 -14.67 32.45 -5.56
CA ALA A 22 -15.98 32.07 -6.06
C ALA A 22 -16.13 30.53 -6.11
N ALA A 23 -15.15 29.81 -6.65
CA ALA A 23 -15.14 28.35 -6.67
C ALA A 23 -15.15 27.72 -5.27
N GLY A 24 -14.53 28.38 -4.28
CA GLY A 24 -14.58 27.96 -2.88
C GLY A 24 -15.97 28.11 -2.25
N ALA A 25 -16.74 29.12 -2.65
CA ALA A 25 -18.11 29.35 -2.20
C ALA A 25 -19.13 28.47 -2.96
N ALA A 26 -18.87 28.19 -4.24
CA ALA A 26 -19.80 27.53 -5.14
C ALA A 26 -20.38 26.22 -4.60
N ALA A 27 -19.55 25.33 -4.04
CA ALA A 27 -20.03 24.02 -3.59
C ALA A 27 -21.01 24.07 -2.39
N ARG A 28 -21.05 25.19 -1.66
CA ARG A 28 -21.92 25.39 -0.49
C ARG A 28 -23.26 26.03 -0.84
N ILE A 29 -23.29 26.84 -1.91
CA ILE A 29 -24.43 27.72 -2.22
C ILE A 29 -25.16 27.25 -3.49
N ALA A 30 -24.44 26.63 -4.42
CA ALA A 30 -25.00 26.19 -5.69
C ALA A 30 -25.69 24.82 -5.58
N ASP A 31 -26.78 24.67 -6.33
CA ASP A 31 -27.39 23.39 -6.59
C ASP A 31 -26.51 22.51 -7.49
N ALA A 32 -26.89 21.24 -7.64
CA ALA A 32 -26.10 20.28 -8.39
C ALA A 32 -26.00 20.61 -9.89
N LYS A 33 -27.05 21.17 -10.47
CA LYS A 33 -27.14 21.48 -11.90
C LYS A 33 -26.20 22.62 -12.25
N ALA A 34 -26.31 23.75 -11.53
CA ALA A 34 -25.47 24.92 -11.72
C ALA A 34 -23.98 24.58 -11.52
N LEU A 35 -23.66 23.84 -10.45
CA LEU A 35 -22.27 23.47 -10.17
C LEU A 35 -21.68 22.53 -11.24
N THR A 36 -22.50 21.65 -11.81
CA THR A 36 -22.09 20.77 -12.92
C THR A 36 -21.79 21.60 -14.17
N GLU A 37 -22.72 22.46 -14.57
CA GLU A 37 -22.58 23.34 -15.74
C GLU A 37 -21.36 24.26 -15.62
N TRP A 38 -21.20 24.92 -14.47
CA TRP A 38 -20.06 25.78 -14.22
C TRP A 38 -18.74 25.03 -14.25
N THR A 39 -18.69 23.79 -13.78
CA THR A 39 -17.45 23.00 -13.80
C THR A 39 -17.09 22.54 -15.20
N LEU A 40 -18.08 22.18 -16.02
CA LEU A 40 -17.86 21.74 -17.41
C LEU A 40 -17.39 22.90 -18.31
N ARG A 41 -17.93 24.11 -18.14
CA ARG A 41 -17.54 25.29 -18.93
C ARG A 41 -16.22 25.95 -18.49
N ALA A 42 -15.85 25.76 -17.22
CA ALA A 42 -14.69 26.43 -16.64
C ALA A 42 -13.36 25.93 -17.21
N ASP A 43 -12.37 26.82 -17.23
CA ASP A 43 -10.98 26.46 -17.54
C ASP A 43 -10.43 25.41 -16.55
N ARG A 44 -9.35 24.72 -16.93
CA ARG A 44 -8.78 23.61 -16.15
C ARG A 44 -8.45 23.99 -14.70
N PHE A 45 -7.95 25.20 -14.46
CA PHE A 45 -7.58 25.62 -13.10
C PHE A 45 -8.82 25.84 -12.24
N THR A 46 -9.79 26.61 -12.77
CA THR A 46 -11.04 26.92 -12.06
C THR A 46 -11.86 25.65 -11.80
N ALA A 47 -11.97 24.78 -12.78
CA ALA A 47 -12.64 23.50 -12.62
C ALA A 47 -11.96 22.58 -11.59
N ARG A 48 -10.63 22.52 -11.57
CA ARG A 48 -9.89 21.78 -10.53
C ARG A 48 -10.21 22.31 -9.12
N LYS A 49 -10.38 23.62 -8.97
CA LYS A 49 -10.76 24.24 -7.68
C LYS A 49 -12.22 23.91 -7.32
N LEU A 50 -13.14 23.95 -8.28
CA LEU A 50 -14.53 23.55 -8.10
C LEU A 50 -14.62 22.08 -7.65
N ILE A 51 -13.96 21.16 -8.36
CA ILE A 51 -13.89 19.74 -8.03
C ILE A 51 -13.29 19.50 -6.65
N SER A 52 -12.21 20.21 -6.30
CA SER A 52 -11.64 20.12 -4.96
C SER A 52 -12.62 20.55 -3.88
N THR A 53 -13.48 21.53 -4.16
CA THR A 53 -14.46 22.04 -3.21
C THR A 53 -15.68 21.11 -3.12
N VAL A 54 -16.15 20.55 -4.24
CA VAL A 54 -17.13 19.44 -4.30
C VAL A 54 -16.66 18.28 -3.43
N SER A 55 -15.40 17.86 -3.61
CA SER A 55 -14.80 16.77 -2.82
C SER A 55 -14.70 17.10 -1.32
N ARG A 56 -14.36 18.35 -0.96
CA ARG A 56 -14.28 18.77 0.45
C ARG A 56 -15.65 18.82 1.13
N CYS A 57 -16.70 19.15 0.38
CA CYS A 57 -18.07 19.25 0.90
C CYS A 57 -18.87 17.95 0.75
N ASP A 58 -18.23 16.84 0.35
CA ASP A 58 -18.87 15.53 0.10
C ASP A 58 -20.15 15.61 -0.75
N ARG A 59 -20.13 16.47 -1.78
CA ARG A 59 -21.28 16.68 -2.69
C ARG A 59 -21.38 15.55 -3.71
N ARG A 60 -21.88 14.39 -3.27
CA ARG A 60 -21.99 13.16 -4.07
C ARG A 60 -23.00 13.27 -5.21
N ASP A 61 -24.06 14.02 -5.00
CA ASP A 61 -25.06 14.40 -6.02
C ASP A 61 -24.39 15.06 -7.23
N VAL A 62 -23.52 16.03 -6.98
CA VAL A 62 -22.75 16.73 -8.01
C VAL A 62 -21.75 15.79 -8.66
N ALA A 63 -21.02 14.99 -7.87
CA ALA A 63 -20.03 14.06 -8.43
C ALA A 63 -20.66 13.06 -9.40
N ARG A 64 -21.83 12.51 -9.05
CA ARG A 64 -22.58 11.59 -9.93
C ARG A 64 -23.01 12.25 -11.23
N ALA A 65 -23.47 13.50 -11.18
CA ALA A 65 -23.86 14.25 -12.38
C ALA A 65 -22.66 14.68 -13.24
N LEU A 66 -21.54 15.04 -12.61
CA LEU A 66 -20.40 15.66 -13.27
C LEU A 66 -19.44 14.65 -13.93
N VAL A 67 -19.26 13.46 -13.33
CA VAL A 67 -18.30 12.46 -13.84
C VAL A 67 -18.56 12.06 -15.30
N PRO A 68 -19.79 11.71 -15.73
CA PRO A 68 -20.04 11.36 -17.12
C PRO A 68 -19.70 12.48 -18.09
N GLY A 69 -20.06 13.73 -17.75
CA GLY A 69 -19.75 14.89 -18.59
C GLY A 69 -18.24 15.18 -18.69
N LEU A 70 -17.48 14.97 -17.61
CA LEU A 70 -16.03 15.10 -17.64
C LEU A 70 -15.37 14.02 -18.49
N LEU A 71 -15.82 12.77 -18.39
CA LEU A 71 -15.30 11.66 -19.20
C LEU A 71 -15.60 11.88 -20.69
N ALA A 72 -16.83 12.25 -21.04
CA ALA A 72 -17.21 12.58 -22.42
C ALA A 72 -16.39 13.75 -23.02
N ALA A 73 -15.96 14.70 -22.18
CA ALA A 73 -15.09 15.81 -22.57
C ALA A 73 -13.58 15.46 -22.56
N GLY A 74 -13.19 14.21 -22.32
CA GLY A 74 -11.80 13.77 -22.23
C GLY A 74 -11.04 14.27 -20.98
N ARG A 75 -11.76 14.74 -19.95
CA ARG A 75 -11.20 15.30 -18.71
C ARG A 75 -11.05 14.24 -17.63
N THR A 76 -10.33 13.16 -17.97
CA THR A 76 -10.20 11.95 -17.15
C THR A 76 -9.54 12.22 -15.79
N ALA A 77 -8.53 13.10 -15.74
CA ALA A 77 -7.84 13.46 -14.49
C ALA A 77 -8.75 14.22 -13.51
N GLU A 78 -9.66 15.05 -14.02
CA GLU A 78 -10.71 15.70 -13.24
C GLU A 78 -11.76 14.70 -12.73
N ALA A 79 -12.23 13.80 -13.60
CA ALA A 79 -13.18 12.75 -13.25
C ALA A 79 -12.60 11.82 -12.17
N ALA A 80 -11.33 11.41 -12.30
CA ALA A 80 -10.64 10.54 -11.36
C ALA A 80 -10.68 11.06 -9.91
N ARG A 81 -10.65 12.39 -9.72
CA ARG A 81 -10.69 13.03 -8.39
C ARG A 81 -12.03 12.87 -7.67
N LEU A 82 -13.09 12.62 -8.43
CA LEU A 82 -14.46 12.48 -7.93
C LEU A 82 -14.85 11.02 -7.67
N LEU A 83 -14.06 10.05 -8.13
CA LEU A 83 -14.35 8.62 -7.90
C LEU A 83 -14.65 8.27 -6.44
N PRO A 84 -13.93 8.79 -5.43
CA PRO A 84 -14.25 8.47 -4.03
C PRO A 84 -15.59 9.04 -3.52
N LEU A 85 -16.28 9.87 -4.29
CA LEU A 85 -17.60 10.41 -3.94
C LEU A 85 -18.75 9.64 -4.60
N LEU A 86 -18.45 8.79 -5.58
CA LEU A 86 -19.45 7.96 -6.23
C LEU A 86 -19.86 6.80 -5.31
N ASP A 87 -20.93 6.11 -5.68
CA ASP A 87 -21.18 4.76 -5.17
C ASP A 87 -20.20 3.77 -5.83
N GLU A 88 -20.12 2.56 -5.28
CA GLU A 88 -19.15 1.58 -5.74
C GLU A 88 -19.34 1.19 -7.21
N ALA A 89 -20.60 1.09 -7.68
CA ALA A 89 -20.92 0.76 -9.06
C ALA A 89 -20.45 1.87 -10.02
N GLY A 90 -20.78 3.14 -9.73
CA GLY A 90 -20.34 4.27 -10.53
C GLY A 90 -18.82 4.46 -10.50
N ALA A 91 -18.19 4.28 -9.34
CA ALA A 91 -16.73 4.32 -9.22
C ALA A 91 -16.07 3.20 -10.04
N ARG A 92 -16.62 1.98 -10.04
CA ARG A 92 -16.11 0.86 -10.82
C ARG A 92 -16.17 1.13 -12.32
N GLN A 93 -17.30 1.61 -12.82
CA GLN A 93 -17.47 1.95 -14.22
C GLN A 93 -16.50 3.08 -14.63
N ALA A 94 -16.48 4.19 -13.91
CA ALA A 94 -15.62 5.31 -14.26
C ALA A 94 -14.11 4.98 -14.11
N LEU A 95 -13.75 4.01 -13.26
CA LEU A 95 -12.36 3.57 -13.10
C LEU A 95 -11.80 2.93 -14.39
N THR A 96 -12.64 2.35 -15.26
CA THR A 96 -12.19 1.75 -16.53
C THR A 96 -11.81 2.80 -17.57
N GLU A 97 -12.26 4.04 -17.39
CA GLU A 97 -12.06 5.15 -18.35
C GLU A 97 -10.94 6.12 -17.91
N VAL A 98 -10.42 5.98 -16.68
CA VAL A 98 -9.39 6.87 -16.15
C VAL A 98 -8.03 6.18 -16.07
N GLU A 99 -6.98 6.98 -16.28
CA GLU A 99 -5.62 6.48 -16.16
C GLU A 99 -5.25 6.22 -14.70
N PRO A 100 -4.70 5.04 -14.36
CA PRO A 100 -4.34 4.67 -12.99
C PRO A 100 -3.50 5.70 -12.22
N PRO A 101 -2.50 6.41 -12.80
CA PRO A 101 -1.71 7.41 -12.07
C PRO A 101 -2.51 8.64 -11.60
N THR A 102 -3.66 8.92 -12.23
CA THR A 102 -4.50 10.09 -11.89
C THR A 102 -5.45 9.83 -10.74
N VAL A 103 -5.67 8.56 -10.40
CA VAL A 103 -6.64 8.12 -9.39
C VAL A 103 -6.13 8.46 -7.99
N PRO A 104 -6.96 9.07 -7.13
CA PRO A 104 -6.61 9.34 -5.74
C PRO A 104 -6.72 8.07 -4.89
N TRP A 105 -5.88 7.07 -5.15
CA TRP A 105 -5.96 5.71 -4.60
C TRP A 105 -6.12 5.65 -3.08
N ARG A 106 -5.43 6.54 -2.34
CA ARG A 106 -5.59 6.61 -0.88
C ARG A 106 -7.02 6.93 -0.46
N ARG A 107 -7.65 7.93 -1.09
CA ARG A 107 -9.05 8.30 -0.78
C ARG A 107 -10.02 7.26 -1.29
N LEU A 108 -9.73 6.68 -2.47
CA LEU A 108 -10.53 5.58 -3.00
C LEU A 108 -10.49 4.35 -2.08
N ALA A 109 -9.34 4.01 -1.50
CA ALA A 109 -9.21 2.89 -0.57
C ALA A 109 -9.96 3.11 0.76
N TRP A 110 -10.03 4.36 1.23
CA TRP A 110 -10.85 4.69 2.41
C TRP A 110 -12.35 4.50 2.16
N ARG A 111 -12.81 4.78 0.94
CA ARG A 111 -14.24 4.75 0.61
C ARG A 111 -14.70 3.40 0.02
N HIS A 112 -13.93 2.85 -0.89
CA HIS A 112 -14.20 1.66 -1.67
C HIS A 112 -13.00 0.69 -1.64
N PRO A 113 -12.65 0.15 -0.46
CA PRO A 113 -11.50 -0.75 -0.32
C PRO A 113 -11.57 -1.99 -1.23
N GLU A 114 -12.75 -2.59 -1.41
CA GLU A 114 -12.90 -3.76 -2.30
C GLU A 114 -12.67 -3.41 -3.77
N LEU A 115 -13.08 -2.22 -4.21
CA LEU A 115 -12.82 -1.77 -5.58
C LEU A 115 -11.32 -1.62 -5.84
N VAL A 116 -10.56 -1.10 -4.87
CA VAL A 116 -9.10 -0.98 -5.01
C VAL A 116 -8.43 -2.36 -5.06
N LEU A 117 -8.87 -3.30 -4.21
CA LEU A 117 -8.37 -4.68 -4.22
C LEU A 117 -8.70 -5.39 -5.54
N ALA A 118 -9.95 -5.28 -6.02
CA ALA A 118 -10.37 -5.86 -7.30
C ALA A 118 -9.58 -5.27 -8.48
N SER A 119 -9.40 -3.95 -8.51
CA SER A 119 -8.56 -3.29 -9.52
C SER A 119 -7.11 -3.76 -9.48
N ALA A 120 -6.55 -3.98 -8.29
CA ALA A 120 -5.19 -4.51 -8.15
C ALA A 120 -5.08 -5.97 -8.63
N ARG A 121 -6.07 -6.82 -8.32
CA ARG A 121 -6.14 -8.21 -8.83
C ARG A 121 -6.24 -8.25 -10.35
N ALA A 122 -7.11 -7.44 -10.94
CA ALA A 122 -7.27 -7.36 -12.39
C ALA A 122 -5.96 -6.93 -13.07
N ALA A 123 -5.32 -5.87 -12.56
CA ALA A 123 -4.05 -5.38 -13.11
C ALA A 123 -2.92 -6.42 -13.01
N LEU A 124 -2.91 -7.22 -11.94
CA LEU A 124 -1.99 -8.34 -11.79
C LEU A 124 -2.24 -9.48 -12.78
N ALA A 125 -3.51 -9.82 -13.00
CA ALA A 125 -3.91 -10.91 -13.89
C ALA A 125 -3.58 -10.58 -15.36
N GLU A 126 -3.78 -9.33 -15.77
CA GLU A 126 -3.50 -8.87 -17.14
C GLU A 126 -1.99 -8.82 -17.46
N ARG A 127 -1.16 -8.43 -16.48
CA ARG A 127 0.28 -8.22 -16.70
C ARG A 127 1.10 -8.72 -15.50
N PRO A 128 1.35 -10.04 -15.40
CA PRO A 128 2.03 -10.65 -14.25
C PRO A 128 3.42 -10.05 -13.93
N THR A 129 4.13 -9.52 -14.93
CA THR A 129 5.47 -8.93 -14.80
C THR A 129 5.47 -7.45 -14.36
N THR A 130 4.29 -6.83 -14.16
CA THR A 130 4.19 -5.39 -13.86
C THR A 130 3.88 -5.09 -12.40
N TRP A 131 4.14 -6.03 -11.50
CA TRP A 131 3.85 -5.88 -10.07
C TRP A 131 4.39 -4.57 -9.48
N ARG A 132 5.60 -4.18 -9.87
CA ARG A 132 6.21 -2.89 -9.47
C ARG A 132 5.35 -1.69 -9.89
N SER A 133 4.82 -1.70 -11.11
CA SER A 133 3.94 -0.63 -11.61
C SER A 133 2.61 -0.58 -10.86
N VAL A 134 2.01 -1.75 -10.61
CA VAL A 134 0.76 -1.86 -9.81
C VAL A 134 0.97 -1.30 -8.41
N LEU A 135 2.05 -1.71 -7.75
CA LEU A 135 2.41 -1.24 -6.40
C LEU A 135 2.72 0.26 -6.38
N ALA A 136 3.53 0.76 -7.32
CA ALA A 136 3.92 2.16 -7.39
C ALA A 136 2.70 3.07 -7.61
N THR A 137 1.83 2.70 -8.55
CA THR A 137 0.65 3.51 -8.90
C THR A 137 -0.32 3.65 -7.73
N ARG A 138 -0.43 2.62 -6.88
CA ARG A 138 -1.37 2.55 -5.77
C ARG A 138 -0.70 2.75 -4.40
N LEU A 139 0.51 3.29 -4.36
CA LEU A 139 1.33 3.35 -3.14
C LEU A 139 0.58 3.95 -1.93
N GLY A 140 -0.24 4.97 -2.17
CA GLY A 140 -1.05 5.62 -1.13
C GLY A 140 -2.22 4.79 -0.57
N ALA A 141 -2.69 3.76 -1.28
CA ALA A 141 -3.80 2.90 -0.84
C ALA A 141 -3.35 1.80 0.11
N TRP A 142 -2.14 1.25 -0.05
CA TRP A 142 -1.69 0.09 0.69
C TRP A 142 -1.72 0.26 2.21
N PRO A 143 -1.28 1.39 2.80
CA PRO A 143 -1.37 1.58 4.24
C PRO A 143 -2.81 1.63 4.78
N VAL A 144 -3.76 2.09 3.96
CA VAL A 144 -5.19 2.11 4.30
C VAL A 144 -5.77 0.70 4.28
N LEU A 145 -5.47 -0.06 3.21
CA LEU A 145 -5.90 -1.45 3.08
C LEU A 145 -5.28 -2.36 4.14
N ALA A 146 -4.04 -2.11 4.56
CA ALA A 146 -3.41 -2.86 5.65
C ALA A 146 -4.11 -2.69 7.01
N GLY A 147 -4.77 -1.55 7.23
CA GLY A 147 -5.51 -1.30 8.46
C GLY A 147 -6.97 -1.73 8.38
N THR A 148 -7.56 -1.79 7.18
CA THR A 148 -9.01 -2.02 6.99
C THR A 148 -9.36 -3.37 6.39
N ARG A 149 -8.45 -3.95 5.60
CA ARG A 149 -8.59 -5.25 4.89
C ARG A 149 -7.26 -6.02 4.86
N PRO A 150 -6.64 -6.28 6.03
CA PRO A 150 -5.31 -6.88 6.10
C PRO A 150 -5.27 -8.29 5.48
N ASP A 151 -6.30 -9.13 5.71
CA ASP A 151 -6.35 -10.49 5.18
C ASP A 151 -6.46 -10.54 3.65
N ALA A 152 -7.29 -9.67 3.09
CA ALA A 152 -7.48 -9.58 1.64
C ALA A 152 -6.25 -9.02 0.95
N LEU A 153 -5.54 -8.08 1.59
CA LEU A 153 -4.27 -7.56 1.08
C LEU A 153 -3.15 -8.61 1.16
N LEU A 154 -3.10 -9.42 2.22
CA LEU A 154 -2.17 -10.56 2.29
C LEU A 154 -2.47 -11.63 1.24
N ALA A 155 -3.74 -11.95 0.98
CA ALA A 155 -4.13 -12.87 -0.08
C ALA A 155 -3.66 -12.34 -1.45
N LEU A 156 -3.88 -11.05 -1.73
CA LEU A 156 -3.37 -10.40 -2.93
C LEU A 156 -1.85 -10.55 -3.08
N PHE A 157 -1.09 -10.39 -1.99
CA PHE A 157 0.37 -10.53 -2.01
C PHE A 157 0.86 -11.97 -2.14
N ALA A 158 0.09 -12.94 -1.63
CA ALA A 158 0.36 -14.35 -1.82
C ALA A 158 0.13 -14.75 -3.30
N ASP A 159 -0.97 -14.30 -3.89
CA ASP A 159 -1.34 -14.58 -5.28
C ASP A 159 -0.36 -13.92 -6.27
N ALA A 160 0.06 -12.69 -6.00
CA ALA A 160 1.07 -11.98 -6.77
C ALA A 160 2.48 -12.59 -6.67
N GLY A 161 2.69 -13.44 -5.66
CA GLY A 161 4.00 -13.80 -5.11
C GLY A 161 4.86 -14.78 -5.91
N ARG A 162 4.56 -15.05 -7.19
CA ARG A 162 5.36 -15.98 -8.02
C ARG A 162 6.39 -15.30 -8.93
N GLY A 163 6.39 -13.97 -9.05
CA GLY A 163 7.13 -13.29 -10.12
C GLY A 163 8.34 -12.43 -9.73
N GLU A 164 8.26 -11.61 -8.68
CA GLU A 164 9.29 -10.58 -8.45
C GLU A 164 9.41 -10.12 -7.00
N ALA A 165 10.50 -9.40 -6.74
CA ALA A 165 10.77 -8.60 -5.55
C ALA A 165 9.53 -7.84 -5.05
N LEU A 166 9.08 -8.12 -3.82
CA LEU A 166 8.29 -7.13 -3.08
C LEU A 166 9.17 -5.89 -2.93
N LEU A 167 8.66 -4.73 -3.34
CA LEU A 167 9.40 -3.48 -3.26
C LEU A 167 9.92 -3.28 -1.81
N PRO A 168 11.21 -2.94 -1.62
CA PRO A 168 11.79 -2.67 -0.30
C PRO A 168 11.05 -1.58 0.49
N LEU A 169 10.25 -0.75 -0.19
CA LEU A 169 9.64 0.47 0.34
C LEU A 169 8.42 0.27 1.26
N GLN A 170 8.11 -0.96 1.66
CA GLN A 170 6.91 -1.24 2.46
C GLN A 170 7.16 -2.08 3.71
N THR A 171 8.34 -1.98 4.33
CA THR A 171 8.62 -2.63 5.63
C THR A 171 7.57 -2.30 6.71
N GLY A 172 7.07 -1.06 6.72
CA GLY A 172 5.96 -0.64 7.59
C GLY A 172 4.62 -1.28 7.25
N LEU A 173 4.38 -1.67 5.99
CA LEU A 173 3.16 -2.35 5.57
C LEU A 173 3.10 -3.78 6.12
N PHE A 174 4.18 -4.55 5.94
CA PHE A 174 4.23 -5.94 6.42
C PHE A 174 4.13 -6.03 7.94
N GLY A 175 4.61 -5.00 8.65
CA GLY A 175 4.35 -4.85 10.07
C GLY A 175 2.88 -4.78 10.44
N ARG A 176 2.14 -3.90 9.76
CA ARG A 176 0.69 -3.76 9.96
C ARG A 176 -0.03 -5.06 9.62
N LEU A 177 0.35 -5.70 8.52
CA LEU A 177 -0.25 -6.97 8.11
C LEU A 177 0.02 -8.08 9.13
N ALA A 178 1.25 -8.18 9.65
CA ALA A 178 1.60 -9.15 10.67
C ALA A 178 0.82 -8.96 11.98
N LEU A 179 0.44 -7.72 12.29
CA LEU A 179 -0.29 -7.36 13.51
C LEU A 179 -1.81 -7.44 13.37
N HIS A 180 -2.37 -7.18 12.18
CA HIS A 180 -3.80 -6.97 12.00
C HIS A 180 -4.52 -8.07 11.19
N ALA A 181 -3.80 -8.89 10.43
CA ALA A 181 -4.41 -10.03 9.74
C ALA A 181 -4.57 -11.24 10.68
N ALA A 182 -5.54 -12.09 10.39
CA ALA A 182 -5.62 -13.42 10.97
C ALA A 182 -4.38 -14.23 10.54
N ASP A 183 -3.69 -14.83 11.53
CA ASP A 183 -2.41 -15.50 11.36
C ASP A 183 -1.39 -14.65 10.59
N GLY A 184 -1.47 -13.33 10.76
CA GLY A 184 -0.77 -12.36 9.93
C GLY A 184 0.75 -12.55 9.98
N ALA A 185 1.30 -12.81 11.16
CA ALA A 185 2.74 -13.01 11.33
C ALA A 185 3.22 -14.23 10.51
N ASP A 186 2.52 -15.35 10.56
CA ASP A 186 2.83 -16.56 9.80
C ASP A 186 2.68 -16.36 8.30
N ARG A 187 1.57 -15.74 7.87
CA ARG A 187 1.33 -15.44 6.45
C ARG A 187 2.36 -14.48 5.89
N VAL A 188 2.75 -13.46 6.66
CA VAL A 188 3.86 -12.58 6.31
C VAL A 188 5.16 -13.36 6.25
N ALA A 189 5.49 -14.21 7.24
CA ALA A 189 6.70 -15.02 7.20
C ALA A 189 6.75 -15.97 5.99
N ALA A 190 5.62 -16.58 5.61
CA ALA A 190 5.49 -17.43 4.43
C ALA A 190 5.85 -16.69 3.14
N LEU A 191 5.50 -15.40 3.04
CA LEU A 191 5.94 -14.55 1.93
C LEU A 191 7.46 -14.42 1.86
N TRP A 192 8.20 -14.54 2.97
CA TRP A 192 9.67 -14.53 2.96
C TRP A 192 10.28 -15.89 2.64
N LEU A 193 9.53 -16.99 2.76
CA LEU A 193 10.02 -18.35 2.47
C LEU A 193 10.01 -18.70 0.98
N VAL A 194 9.33 -17.90 0.15
CA VAL A 194 9.27 -18.05 -1.31
C VAL A 194 10.68 -18.01 -1.94
N PRO A 195 11.15 -19.05 -2.64
CA PRO A 195 12.54 -19.17 -3.12
C PRO A 195 13.08 -17.95 -3.86
N GLU A 196 12.28 -17.35 -4.72
CA GLU A 196 12.57 -16.21 -5.60
C GLU A 196 12.98 -14.95 -4.82
N ARG A 197 12.74 -14.91 -3.50
CA ARG A 197 13.00 -13.76 -2.64
C ARG A 197 14.34 -13.79 -1.90
N ARG A 198 15.31 -14.49 -2.48
CA ARG A 198 16.65 -14.64 -1.89
C ARG A 198 17.31 -13.29 -1.61
N ALA A 199 17.24 -12.35 -2.56
CA ALA A 199 17.86 -11.03 -2.40
C ALA A 199 17.23 -10.23 -1.24
N GLN A 200 15.91 -10.27 -1.08
CA GLN A 200 15.21 -9.60 0.01
C GLN A 200 15.54 -10.25 1.35
N ARG A 201 15.56 -11.59 1.40
CA ARG A 201 16.00 -12.31 2.61
C ARG A 201 17.43 -11.96 3.00
N ALA A 202 18.33 -11.86 2.02
CA ALA A 202 19.72 -11.48 2.26
C ALA A 202 19.85 -10.06 2.81
N ALA A 203 18.95 -9.14 2.39
CA ALA A 203 18.85 -7.79 2.95
C ALA A 203 18.23 -7.74 4.36
N GLY A 204 17.66 -8.85 4.85
CA GLY A 204 17.05 -8.95 6.17
C GLY A 204 15.52 -8.97 6.18
N LEU A 205 14.97 -9.37 7.32
CA LEU A 205 13.53 -9.28 7.56
C LEU A 205 13.13 -7.83 7.86
N PRO A 206 11.92 -7.39 7.48
CA PRO A 206 11.40 -6.09 7.90
C PRO A 206 11.47 -5.95 9.41
N THR A 207 11.89 -4.78 9.91
CA THR A 207 11.94 -4.47 11.35
C THR A 207 10.63 -4.81 12.06
N ALA A 208 9.50 -4.60 11.39
CA ALA A 208 8.21 -4.88 12.00
C ALA A 208 7.89 -6.38 12.10
N LEU A 209 8.42 -7.23 11.21
CA LEU A 209 8.35 -8.69 11.36
C LEU A 209 9.28 -9.13 12.50
N LEU A 210 10.48 -8.54 12.61
CA LEU A 210 11.39 -8.80 13.73
C LEU A 210 10.74 -8.46 15.08
N LYS A 211 10.03 -7.33 15.18
CA LYS A 211 9.30 -6.93 16.41
C LYS A 211 8.25 -7.96 16.87
N VAL A 212 7.75 -8.80 15.97
CA VAL A 212 6.74 -9.84 16.29
C VAL A 212 7.29 -11.26 16.13
N ALA A 213 8.58 -11.43 15.85
CA ALA A 213 9.20 -12.73 15.58
C ALA A 213 9.04 -13.70 16.75
N SER A 214 9.04 -13.19 17.99
CA SER A 214 8.82 -14.00 19.20
C SER A 214 7.44 -14.67 19.25
N ARG A 215 6.47 -14.23 18.44
CA ARG A 215 5.12 -14.83 18.34
C ARG A 215 5.02 -15.90 17.26
N LEU A 216 6.03 -16.03 16.40
CA LEU A 216 6.01 -17.03 15.33
C LEU A 216 6.18 -18.45 15.90
N PRO A 217 5.50 -19.44 15.33
CA PRO A 217 5.74 -20.86 15.60
C PRO A 217 7.19 -21.23 15.35
N GLU A 218 7.72 -22.18 16.13
CA GLU A 218 9.11 -22.64 16.02
C GLU A 218 9.44 -23.14 14.61
N ARG A 219 8.50 -23.86 13.99
CA ARG A 219 8.62 -24.33 12.60
C ARG A 219 8.84 -23.19 11.61
N THR A 220 8.09 -22.10 11.74
CA THR A 220 8.21 -20.92 10.87
C THR A 220 9.55 -20.23 11.07
N LEU A 221 10.00 -20.08 12.32
CA LEU A 221 11.31 -19.51 12.64
C LEU A 221 12.47 -20.35 12.11
N GLY A 222 12.41 -21.67 12.29
CA GLY A 222 13.43 -22.59 11.76
C GLY A 222 13.55 -22.48 10.24
N ALA A 223 12.41 -22.51 9.53
CA ALA A 223 12.40 -22.36 8.07
C ALA A 223 12.95 -21.00 7.60
N LEU A 224 12.63 -19.91 8.32
CA LEU A 224 13.19 -18.58 8.01
C LEU A 224 14.71 -18.58 8.22
N ALA A 225 15.18 -19.13 9.34
CA ALA A 225 16.59 -19.17 9.70
C ALA A 225 17.41 -20.01 8.72
N GLU A 226 16.91 -21.18 8.32
CA GLU A 226 17.48 -22.03 7.26
C GLU A 226 17.63 -21.24 5.96
N ARG A 227 16.58 -20.52 5.53
CA ARG A 227 16.64 -19.69 4.30
C ARG A 227 17.55 -18.46 4.41
N MET A 228 18.00 -18.11 5.60
CA MET A 228 18.90 -16.98 5.90
C MET A 228 20.32 -17.45 6.21
N ASN A 229 20.62 -18.75 6.09
CA ASN A 229 21.91 -19.33 6.45
C ASN A 229 23.10 -18.80 5.63
N GLN A 230 22.87 -18.22 4.45
CA GLN A 230 23.87 -17.53 3.63
C GLN A 230 23.95 -16.01 3.87
N ALA A 231 23.16 -15.48 4.80
CA ALA A 231 23.14 -14.07 5.17
C ALA A 231 23.31 -13.90 6.69
N PRO A 232 24.55 -14.08 7.23
CA PRO A 232 24.79 -14.12 8.67
C PRO A 232 24.29 -12.88 9.43
N SER A 233 24.40 -11.68 8.85
CA SER A 233 23.90 -10.45 9.48
C SER A 233 22.38 -10.44 9.61
N ALA A 234 21.68 -10.99 8.61
CA ALA A 234 20.22 -11.11 8.64
C ALA A 234 19.78 -12.17 9.67
N LEU A 235 20.48 -13.30 9.75
CA LEU A 235 20.26 -14.32 10.77
C LEU A 235 20.51 -13.77 12.19
N ALA A 236 21.59 -13.01 12.38
CA ALA A 236 21.89 -12.37 13.67
C ALA A 236 20.75 -11.44 14.11
N ALA A 237 20.20 -10.64 13.19
CA ALA A 237 19.07 -9.77 13.47
C ALA A 237 17.80 -10.54 13.87
N LEU A 238 17.53 -11.68 13.21
CA LEU A 238 16.44 -12.58 13.60
C LEU A 238 16.65 -13.13 15.01
N LEU A 239 17.82 -13.68 15.32
CA LEU A 239 18.14 -14.25 16.63
C LEU A 239 18.08 -13.19 17.75
N ALA A 240 18.58 -11.98 17.49
CA ALA A 240 18.53 -10.87 18.44
C ALA A 240 17.08 -10.45 18.77
N ALA A 241 16.14 -10.62 17.84
CA ALA A 241 14.73 -10.34 18.05
C ALA A 241 13.99 -11.43 18.86
N LEU A 242 14.63 -12.56 19.15
CA LEU A 242 14.03 -13.68 19.89
C LEU A 242 14.45 -13.68 21.38
N PRO A 243 13.60 -14.23 22.27
CA PRO A 243 14.00 -14.54 23.65
C PRO A 243 15.20 -15.50 23.67
N PRO A 244 16.14 -15.37 24.62
CA PRO A 244 17.35 -16.21 24.67
C PRO A 244 17.08 -17.71 24.59
N ALA A 245 16.01 -18.20 25.21
CA ALA A 245 15.64 -19.62 25.26
C ALA A 245 15.34 -20.23 23.88
N ARG A 246 15.00 -19.43 22.86
CA ARG A 246 14.68 -19.91 21.50
C ARG A 246 15.82 -19.73 20.50
N ARG A 247 16.89 -19.01 20.89
CA ARG A 247 17.94 -18.64 19.92
C ARG A 247 18.79 -19.83 19.49
N ALA A 248 19.05 -20.76 20.41
CA ALA A 248 19.84 -21.95 20.11
C ALA A 248 19.13 -22.84 19.08
N SER A 249 17.86 -23.20 19.31
CA SER A 249 17.07 -24.03 18.39
C SER A 249 16.94 -23.42 17.00
N VAL A 250 16.69 -22.10 16.92
CA VAL A 250 16.58 -21.40 15.64
C VAL A 250 17.94 -21.31 14.92
N PHE A 251 19.04 -21.13 15.65
CA PHE A 251 20.38 -21.19 15.07
C PHE A 251 20.72 -22.59 14.56
N ASP A 252 20.42 -23.63 15.35
CA ASP A 252 20.66 -25.02 14.96
C ASP A 252 19.90 -25.39 13.69
N ALA A 253 18.66 -24.91 13.54
CA ALA A 253 17.90 -25.03 12.29
C ALA A 253 18.55 -24.31 11.10
N ALA A 254 19.21 -23.17 11.33
CA ALA A 254 19.91 -22.42 10.27
C ALA A 254 21.15 -23.16 9.75
N VAL A 255 21.88 -23.83 10.65
CA VAL A 255 23.17 -24.47 10.34
C VAL A 255 23.04 -25.95 10.01
N GLY A 256 21.93 -26.61 10.36
CA GLY A 256 21.75 -28.05 10.18
C GLY A 256 21.90 -28.56 8.74
N THR A 257 21.79 -27.68 7.73
CA THR A 257 21.98 -28.01 6.31
C THR A 257 23.32 -27.52 5.74
N LEU A 258 24.17 -26.90 6.56
CA LEU A 258 25.44 -26.32 6.12
C LEU A 258 26.60 -27.20 6.50
N ASP A 259 27.60 -27.28 5.62
CA ASP A 259 28.95 -27.64 6.04
C ASP A 259 29.53 -26.46 6.84
N THR A 260 29.69 -26.68 8.14
CA THR A 260 30.23 -25.69 9.06
C THR A 260 31.72 -25.83 9.29
N GLU A 261 32.38 -26.92 8.86
CA GLU A 261 33.75 -27.28 9.30
C GLU A 261 34.76 -26.15 9.14
N HIS A 262 34.71 -25.43 8.02
CA HIS A 262 35.60 -24.29 7.75
C HIS A 262 34.91 -22.92 7.78
N ARG A 263 33.68 -22.88 8.30
CA ARG A 263 32.86 -21.67 8.29
C ARG A 263 33.09 -20.83 9.53
N ILE A 264 33.62 -19.62 9.31
CA ILE A 264 33.79 -18.59 10.34
C ILE A 264 32.54 -17.73 10.39
N TRP A 265 31.96 -17.61 11.58
CA TRP A 265 30.81 -16.75 11.82
C TRP A 265 31.26 -15.33 12.16
N PRO A 266 30.56 -14.30 11.66
CA PRO A 266 30.84 -12.92 12.07
C PRO A 266 30.42 -12.69 13.53
N ASP A 267 31.15 -11.81 14.23
CA ASP A 267 30.94 -11.51 15.65
C ASP A 267 29.50 -11.13 15.99
N ALA A 268 28.80 -10.42 15.10
CA ALA A 268 27.40 -10.05 15.29
C ALA A 268 26.49 -11.28 15.46
N LEU A 269 26.75 -12.36 14.73
CA LEU A 269 26.01 -13.61 14.84
C LEU A 269 26.35 -14.34 16.13
N LEU A 270 27.64 -14.45 16.47
CA LEU A 270 28.10 -15.06 17.73
C LEU A 270 27.51 -14.33 18.95
N THR A 271 27.47 -13.00 18.90
CA THR A 271 26.92 -12.14 19.95
C THR A 271 25.41 -12.32 20.13
N ALA A 272 24.69 -12.70 19.08
CA ALA A 272 23.26 -12.99 19.19
C ALA A 272 22.99 -14.31 19.94
N LEU A 273 23.93 -15.27 19.91
CA LEU A 273 23.77 -16.59 20.51
C LEU A 273 23.78 -16.56 22.06
N PRO A 274 23.07 -17.50 22.71
CA PRO A 274 23.23 -17.76 24.14
C PRO A 274 24.68 -18.16 24.48
N HIS A 275 25.14 -17.86 25.70
CA HIS A 275 26.54 -18.07 26.11
C HIS A 275 27.08 -19.47 25.79
N ALA A 276 26.38 -20.52 26.20
CA ALA A 276 26.83 -21.90 25.98
C ALA A 276 27.06 -22.20 24.49
N ARG A 277 26.12 -21.80 23.61
CA ARG A 277 26.23 -22.03 22.17
C ARG A 277 27.31 -21.15 21.53
N ARG A 278 27.46 -19.91 22.00
CA ARG A 278 28.52 -18.99 21.57
C ARG A 278 29.91 -19.57 21.84
N PHE A 279 30.15 -20.09 23.04
CA PHE A 279 31.43 -20.70 23.39
C PHE A 279 31.73 -21.95 22.55
N ALA A 280 30.72 -22.80 22.33
CA ALA A 280 30.87 -23.97 21.47
C ALA A 280 31.26 -23.60 20.03
N GLU A 281 30.62 -22.58 19.44
CA GLU A 281 30.95 -22.13 18.09
C GLU A 281 32.26 -21.33 18.00
N ALA A 282 32.73 -20.72 19.09
CA ALA A 282 34.01 -20.02 19.11
C ALA A 282 35.21 -20.95 19.31
N ALA A 283 35.00 -22.11 19.95
CA ALA A 283 36.02 -23.14 20.14
C ALA A 283 36.21 -24.04 18.91
N ARG A 284 35.18 -24.14 18.07
CA ARG A 284 35.19 -24.86 16.79
C ARG A 284 35.91 -24.04 15.73
#